data_AF-A0A9E6EBE8-F1
#
_entry.id   AF-A0A9E6EBE8-F1
#
_cell.length_a   1.000
_cell.length_b   1.000
_cell.length_c   1.000
_cell.angle_alpha   90.00
_cell.angle_beta   90.00
_cell.angle_gamma   90.00
#
_symmetry.space_group_name_H-M   'P 1'
#
loop_
_entity.id
_entity.type
_entity.pdbx_description
1 polymer ?
#
loop_
_entity_poly.entity_id
_entity_poly.type
_entity_poly.pdbx_seq_one_letter_code
_entity_poly.pdbx_strand_id
1 'polypeptide(L)'
;MHRLLPLLIALFSFSAVQSNLDQYHLFSTASMYGKNGDHTEAIRLYRTLLDRYPAGLLRSEASFNLADAEYRLKHYRRAADLFESLPSGNSELSRQAGYNRGNALAMAAFENSKSNDYKELLGRSLACYRRALLDNPRNTDARINYEIVLRAMRSLSPPPPSPAPAPTGGGSGNSAGRSNSGVSTEVANMILNNARQEESRQMQKYFKPVQPRKSGEEQPDW
;
A
#
# COMPACT_ATOMS: atom_id res chain seq x y z
N MET A 1 -4.02 22.72 -53.10
CA MET A 1 -4.18 22.01 -51.81
C MET A 1 -2.86 21.77 -51.04
N HIS A 2 -1.67 21.83 -51.66
CA HIS A 2 -0.40 21.51 -50.97
C HIS A 2 0.19 22.58 -50.02
N ARG A 3 -0.25 23.85 -50.04
CA ARG A 3 0.30 24.92 -49.17
C ARG A 3 -0.37 25.03 -47.79
N LEU A 4 -1.49 24.35 -47.57
CA LEU A 4 -2.22 24.38 -46.29
C LEU A 4 -1.69 23.34 -45.29
N LEU A 5 -1.12 22.24 -45.78
CA LEU A 5 -0.58 21.15 -44.96
C LEU A 5 0.57 21.57 -44.01
N PRO A 6 1.60 22.34 -44.42
CA PRO A 6 2.67 22.76 -43.49
C PRO A 6 2.17 23.76 -42.44
N LEU A 7 1.19 24.61 -42.78
CA LEU A 7 0.57 25.55 -41.84
C LEU A 7 -0.23 24.80 -40.75
N LEU A 8 -0.97 23.76 -41.14
CA LEU A 8 -1.71 22.90 -40.20
C LEU A 8 -0.78 22.11 -39.28
N ILE A 9 0.34 21.58 -39.81
CA ILE A 9 1.36 20.90 -39.00
C ILE A 9 1.99 21.87 -38.00
N ALA A 10 2.34 23.09 -38.42
CA ALA A 10 2.91 24.10 -37.54
C ALA A 10 1.93 24.55 -36.43
N LEU A 11 0.66 24.76 -36.78
CA LEU A 11 -0.40 25.12 -35.81
C LEU A 11 -0.69 23.99 -34.82
N PHE A 12 -0.77 22.74 -35.30
CA PHE A 12 -0.95 21.57 -34.43
C PHE A 12 0.25 21.40 -33.49
N SER A 13 1.47 21.56 -34.00
CA SER A 13 2.71 21.50 -33.21
C SER A 13 2.77 22.60 -32.16
N PHE A 14 2.38 23.83 -32.51
CA PHE A 14 2.34 24.95 -31.57
C PHE A 14 1.29 24.75 -30.46
N SER A 15 0.09 24.26 -30.81
CA SER A 15 -0.94 23.92 -29.80
C SER A 15 -0.52 22.80 -28.86
N ALA A 16 0.18 21.78 -29.38
CA ALA A 16 0.71 20.68 -28.57
C ALA A 16 1.80 21.18 -27.62
N VAL A 17 2.74 22.00 -28.09
CA VAL A 17 3.79 22.61 -27.25
C VAL A 17 3.18 23.47 -26.14
N GLN A 18 2.19 24.30 -26.45
CA GLN A 18 1.52 25.14 -25.44
C GLN A 18 0.80 24.28 -24.39
N SER A 19 0.09 23.23 -24.80
CA SER A 19 -0.58 22.31 -23.87
C SER A 19 0.40 21.55 -22.97
N ASN A 20 1.57 21.20 -23.48
CA ASN A 20 2.62 20.52 -22.71
C ASN A 20 3.25 21.46 -21.70
N LEU A 21 3.45 22.73 -22.05
CA LEU A 21 3.98 23.75 -21.15
C LEU A 21 3.00 24.04 -20.00
N ASP A 22 1.70 24.17 -20.28
CA ASP A 22 0.69 24.39 -19.24
C ASP A 22 0.55 23.18 -18.31
N GLN A 23 0.53 21.95 -18.86
CA GLN A 23 0.59 20.72 -18.06
C GLN A 23 1.81 20.72 -17.12
N TYR A 24 2.99 21.01 -17.65
CA TYR A 24 4.23 21.04 -16.87
C TYR A 24 4.19 22.12 -15.78
N HIS A 25 3.68 23.31 -16.09
CA HIS A 25 3.53 24.39 -15.13
C HIS A 25 2.58 23.98 -13.99
N LEU A 26 1.36 23.52 -14.30
CA LEU A 26 0.39 23.06 -13.32
C LEU A 26 0.97 21.95 -12.43
N PHE A 27 1.62 20.95 -13.04
CA PHE A 27 2.24 19.84 -12.33
C PHE A 27 3.36 20.31 -11.39
N SER A 28 4.24 21.18 -11.88
CA SER A 28 5.39 21.67 -11.12
C SER A 28 4.95 22.53 -9.93
N THR A 29 3.96 23.41 -10.14
CA THR A 29 3.39 24.23 -9.08
C THR A 29 2.67 23.37 -8.03
N ALA A 30 1.85 22.40 -8.46
CA ALA A 30 1.19 21.45 -7.56
C ALA A 30 2.22 20.66 -6.73
N SER A 31 3.29 20.19 -7.36
CA SER A 31 4.39 19.48 -6.71
C SER A 31 5.09 20.35 -5.67
N MET A 32 5.30 21.64 -5.96
CA MET A 32 5.89 22.59 -5.03
C MET A 32 5.01 22.80 -3.79
N TYR A 33 3.70 23.05 -3.97
CA TYR A 33 2.76 23.15 -2.84
C TYR A 33 2.76 21.88 -1.99
N GLY A 34 2.74 20.70 -2.64
CA GLY A 34 2.82 19.42 -1.95
C GLY A 34 4.10 19.23 -1.15
N LYS A 35 5.26 19.65 -1.67
CA LYS A 35 6.55 19.61 -0.95
C LYS A 35 6.59 20.57 0.24
N ASN A 36 5.90 21.70 0.15
CA ASN A 36 5.79 22.68 1.22
C ASN A 36 4.75 22.30 2.29
N GLY A 37 4.07 21.16 2.14
CA GLY A 37 3.03 20.70 3.07
C GLY A 37 1.64 21.26 2.80
N ASP A 38 1.48 22.15 1.82
CA ASP A 38 0.18 22.66 1.39
C ASP A 38 -0.50 21.67 0.43
N HIS A 39 -1.00 20.59 1.01
CA HIS A 39 -1.61 19.51 0.26
C HIS A 39 -2.98 19.90 -0.33
N THR A 40 -3.68 20.86 0.27
CA THR A 40 -4.96 21.35 -0.23
C THR A 40 -4.77 22.05 -1.58
N GLU A 41 -3.79 22.95 -1.68
CA GLU A 41 -3.52 23.66 -2.93
C GLU A 41 -2.92 22.72 -3.99
N ALA A 42 -2.07 21.77 -3.57
CA ALA A 42 -1.58 20.71 -4.46
C ALA A 42 -2.73 19.91 -5.09
N ILE A 43 -3.71 19.48 -4.28
CA ILE A 43 -4.91 18.76 -4.75
C ILE A 43 -5.68 19.59 -5.77
N ARG A 44 -5.90 20.89 -5.51
CA ARG A 44 -6.63 21.79 -6.41
C ARG A 44 -5.96 21.87 -7.77
N LEU A 45 -4.65 22.03 -7.80
CA LEU A 45 -3.87 22.15 -9.03
C LEU A 45 -3.77 20.82 -9.79
N TYR A 46 -3.58 19.69 -9.10
CA TYR A 46 -3.60 18.38 -9.76
C TYR A 46 -4.96 18.07 -10.37
N ARG A 47 -6.07 18.37 -9.69
CA ARG A 47 -7.42 18.25 -10.28
C ARG A 47 -7.57 19.12 -11.52
N THR A 48 -7.14 20.37 -11.44
CA THR A 48 -7.17 21.30 -12.59
C THR A 48 -6.40 20.73 -13.79
N LEU A 49 -5.23 20.13 -13.55
CA LEU A 49 -4.45 19.47 -14.60
C LEU A 49 -5.22 18.28 -15.21
N LEU A 50 -5.76 17.39 -14.37
CA LEU A 50 -6.47 16.19 -14.82
C LEU A 50 -7.78 16.51 -15.54
N ASP A 51 -8.48 17.58 -15.14
CA ASP A 51 -9.72 18.04 -15.77
C ASP A 51 -9.45 18.66 -17.14
N ARG A 52 -8.39 19.48 -17.27
CA ARG A 52 -8.01 20.12 -18.54
C ARG A 52 -7.34 19.16 -19.52
N TYR A 53 -6.60 18.19 -19.00
CA TYR A 53 -5.77 17.28 -19.79
C TYR A 53 -6.05 15.81 -19.42
N PRO A 54 -7.28 15.30 -19.66
CA PRO A 54 -7.70 13.96 -19.24
C PRO A 54 -6.95 12.81 -19.93
N ALA A 55 -6.28 13.09 -21.06
CA ALA A 55 -5.37 12.19 -21.77
C ALA A 55 -3.95 12.79 -21.89
N GLY A 56 -3.58 13.70 -20.97
CA GLY A 56 -2.30 14.39 -20.96
C GLY A 56 -1.11 13.49 -20.61
N LEU A 57 0.09 13.95 -20.98
CA LEU A 57 1.34 13.23 -20.76
C LEU A 57 1.66 13.05 -19.27
N LEU A 58 1.23 13.99 -18.42
CA LEU A 58 1.46 13.96 -16.96
C LEU A 58 0.28 13.38 -16.17
N ARG A 59 -0.71 12.79 -16.85
CA ARG A 59 -1.95 12.31 -16.22
C ARG A 59 -1.66 11.28 -15.12
N SER A 60 -0.80 10.31 -15.38
CA SER A 60 -0.51 9.23 -14.45
C SER A 60 0.22 9.74 -13.21
N GLU A 61 1.26 10.56 -13.41
CA GLU A 61 2.05 11.17 -12.35
C GLU A 61 1.21 12.15 -11.52
N ALA A 62 0.38 12.98 -12.17
CA ALA A 62 -0.52 13.90 -11.48
C ALA A 62 -1.58 13.14 -10.66
N SER A 63 -2.14 12.05 -11.20
CA SER A 63 -3.10 11.21 -10.48
C SER A 63 -2.45 10.52 -9.26
N PHE A 64 -1.22 10.04 -9.41
CA PHE A 64 -0.44 9.48 -8.31
C PHE A 64 -0.16 10.51 -7.22
N ASN A 65 0.35 11.69 -7.58
CA ASN A 65 0.65 12.74 -6.62
C ASN A 65 -0.62 13.32 -5.97
N LEU A 66 -1.74 13.34 -6.69
CA LEU A 66 -3.05 13.67 -6.13
C LEU A 66 -3.45 12.66 -5.05
N ALA A 67 -3.29 11.36 -5.32
CA ALA A 67 -3.56 10.31 -4.33
C ALA A 67 -2.67 10.44 -3.09
N ASP A 68 -1.38 10.71 -3.27
CA ASP A 68 -0.44 10.99 -2.18
C ASP A 68 -0.86 12.22 -1.36
N ALA A 69 -1.28 13.31 -2.01
CA ALA A 69 -1.74 14.52 -1.32
C ALA A 69 -3.03 14.27 -0.53
N GLU A 70 -3.98 13.53 -1.09
CA GLU A 70 -5.20 13.10 -0.38
C GLU A 70 -4.86 12.20 0.83
N TYR A 71 -3.88 11.31 0.70
CA TYR A 71 -3.38 10.50 1.82
C TYR A 71 -2.78 11.36 2.93
N ARG A 72 -2.00 12.40 2.58
CA ARG A 72 -1.40 13.32 3.57
C ARG A 72 -2.43 14.16 4.32
N LEU A 73 -3.58 14.45 3.70
CA LEU A 73 -4.75 15.04 4.35
C LEU A 73 -5.63 14.02 5.09
N LYS A 74 -5.18 12.76 5.21
CA LYS A 74 -5.90 11.64 5.85
C LYS A 74 -7.20 11.26 5.14
N HIS A 75 -7.40 11.69 3.89
CA HIS A 75 -8.52 11.23 3.06
C HIS A 75 -8.23 9.83 2.49
N TYR A 76 -7.97 8.86 3.37
CA TYR A 76 -7.37 7.58 3.03
C TYR A 76 -8.18 6.77 2.01
N ARG A 77 -9.52 6.78 2.12
CA ARG A 77 -10.39 6.10 1.15
C ARG A 77 -10.24 6.67 -0.26
N ARG A 78 -10.31 8.01 -0.37
CA ARG A 78 -10.15 8.69 -1.66
C ARG A 78 -8.76 8.46 -2.25
N ALA A 79 -7.72 8.47 -1.42
CA ALA A 79 -6.38 8.12 -1.85
C ALA A 79 -6.30 6.70 -2.40
N ALA A 80 -6.89 5.71 -1.70
CA ALA A 80 -6.93 4.33 -2.16
C ALA A 80 -7.62 4.17 -3.52
N ASP A 81 -8.74 4.86 -3.72
CA ASP A 81 -9.49 4.85 -4.99
C ASP A 81 -8.67 5.47 -6.14
N LEU A 82 -7.97 6.57 -5.86
CA LEU A 82 -7.11 7.22 -6.84
C LEU A 82 -5.92 6.32 -7.24
N PHE A 83 -5.25 5.68 -6.26
CA PHE A 83 -4.19 4.72 -6.57
C PHE A 83 -4.71 3.51 -7.36
N GLU A 84 -5.94 3.05 -7.09
CA GLU A 84 -6.59 1.97 -7.83
C GLU A 84 -6.86 2.34 -9.29
N SER A 85 -7.20 3.61 -9.54
CA SER A 85 -7.51 4.11 -10.89
C SER A 85 -6.28 4.24 -11.81
N LEU A 86 -5.07 4.13 -11.25
CA LEU A 86 -3.83 4.19 -12.03
C LEU A 86 -3.64 2.92 -12.87
N PRO A 87 -3.01 3.01 -14.05
CA PRO A 87 -2.74 1.84 -14.88
C PRO A 87 -1.98 0.76 -14.12
N SER A 88 -2.53 -0.45 -14.11
CA SER A 88 -1.83 -1.62 -13.56
C SER A 88 -0.67 -2.01 -14.46
N GLY A 89 0.42 -2.51 -13.88
CA GLY A 89 1.58 -2.97 -14.64
C GLY A 89 2.80 -3.20 -13.77
N ASN A 90 3.95 -3.33 -14.43
CA ASN A 90 5.26 -3.52 -13.78
C ASN A 90 6.09 -2.23 -13.76
N SER A 91 5.52 -1.11 -14.24
CA SER A 91 6.19 0.20 -14.14
C SER A 91 6.45 0.53 -12.66
N GLU A 92 7.50 1.29 -12.39
CA GLU A 92 7.79 1.75 -11.03
C GLU A 92 6.59 2.48 -10.42
N LEU A 93 5.94 3.36 -11.19
CA LEU A 93 4.74 4.07 -10.76
C LEU A 93 3.59 3.11 -10.38
N SER A 94 3.33 2.08 -11.19
CA SER A 94 2.29 1.08 -10.91
C SER A 94 2.59 0.28 -9.64
N ARG A 95 3.87 -0.04 -9.39
CA ARG A 95 4.31 -0.77 -8.19
C ARG A 95 4.19 0.10 -6.94
N GLN A 96 4.63 1.35 -7.01
CA GLN A 96 4.45 2.33 -5.94
C GLN A 96 2.97 2.59 -5.64
N ALA A 97 2.13 2.76 -6.66
CA ALA A 97 0.69 2.96 -6.50
C ALA A 97 0.04 1.77 -5.79
N GLY A 98 0.39 0.53 -6.16
CA GLY A 98 -0.09 -0.67 -5.49
C GLY A 98 0.28 -0.71 -4.01
N TYR A 99 1.54 -0.39 -3.68
CA TYR A 99 2.00 -0.30 -2.29
C TYR A 99 1.29 0.82 -1.51
N ASN A 100 1.22 2.03 -2.06
CA ASN A 100 0.57 3.18 -1.42
C ASN A 100 -0.94 2.99 -1.26
N ARG A 101 -1.61 2.30 -2.19
CA ARG A 101 -3.00 1.85 -2.01
C ARG A 101 -3.13 0.94 -0.79
N GLY A 102 -2.19 0.01 -0.59
CA GLY A 102 -2.14 -0.84 0.60
C GLY A 102 -2.08 -0.03 1.90
N ASN A 103 -1.21 0.99 1.94
CA ASN A 103 -1.08 1.91 3.07
C ASN A 103 -2.38 2.69 3.31
N ALA A 104 -2.96 3.25 2.25
CA ALA A 104 -4.22 4.00 2.32
C ALA A 104 -5.37 3.15 2.85
N LEU A 105 -5.53 1.92 2.36
CA LEU A 105 -6.56 0.98 2.84
C LEU A 105 -6.35 0.59 4.31
N ALA A 106 -5.10 0.36 4.74
CA ALA A 106 -4.78 0.06 6.13
C ALA A 106 -5.15 1.24 7.04
N MET A 107 -4.76 2.46 6.66
CA MET A 107 -5.08 3.66 7.45
C MET A 107 -6.58 3.93 7.50
N ALA A 108 -7.30 3.74 6.39
CA ALA A 108 -8.77 3.84 6.38
C ALA A 108 -9.42 2.82 7.32
N ALA A 109 -8.89 1.59 7.39
CA ALA A 109 -9.35 0.58 8.33
C ALA A 109 -9.08 1.00 9.78
N PHE A 110 -7.87 1.46 10.08
CA PHE A 110 -7.48 1.84 11.44
C PHE A 110 -8.14 3.13 11.95
N GLU A 111 -8.54 4.03 11.06
CA GLU A 111 -9.32 5.23 11.42
C GLU A 111 -10.68 4.88 12.05
N ASN A 112 -11.31 3.79 11.60
CA ASN A 112 -12.56 3.30 12.18
C ASN A 112 -12.58 1.76 12.23
N SER A 113 -11.96 1.20 13.28
CA SER A 113 -11.90 -0.26 13.50
C SER A 113 -13.25 -0.93 13.77
N LYS A 114 -14.30 -0.14 14.04
CA LYS A 114 -15.67 -0.62 14.27
C LYS A 114 -16.54 -0.58 13.01
N SER A 115 -16.01 -0.09 11.89
CA SER A 115 -16.74 -0.01 10.63
C SER A 115 -17.07 -1.40 10.08
N ASN A 116 -18.22 -1.51 9.39
CA ASN A 116 -18.67 -2.76 8.78
C ASN A 116 -17.70 -3.30 7.72
N ASP A 117 -16.92 -2.42 7.09
CA ASP A 117 -15.95 -2.75 6.06
C ASP A 117 -14.50 -2.88 6.59
N TYR A 118 -14.29 -2.79 7.91
CA TYR A 118 -12.96 -2.93 8.52
C TYR A 118 -12.22 -4.18 8.03
N LYS A 119 -12.88 -5.34 8.09
CA LYS A 119 -12.33 -6.62 7.63
C LYS A 119 -12.00 -6.61 6.14
N GLU A 120 -12.86 -6.01 5.32
CA GLU A 120 -12.65 -5.91 3.87
C GLU A 120 -11.41 -5.04 3.55
N LEU A 121 -11.30 -3.88 4.19
CA LEU A 121 -10.19 -2.95 4.00
C LEU A 121 -8.85 -3.57 4.39
N LEU A 122 -8.79 -4.28 5.53
CA LEU A 122 -7.60 -5.03 5.91
C LEU A 122 -7.25 -6.11 4.86
N GLY A 123 -8.25 -6.82 4.32
CA GLY A 123 -8.05 -7.85 3.31
C GLY A 123 -7.48 -7.29 2.00
N ARG A 124 -8.05 -6.17 1.52
CA ARG A 124 -7.55 -5.47 0.32
C ARG A 124 -6.15 -4.90 0.55
N SER A 125 -5.85 -4.39 1.75
CA SER A 125 -4.51 -3.92 2.13
C SER A 125 -3.47 -5.06 2.10
N LEU A 126 -3.77 -6.21 2.70
CA LEU A 126 -2.90 -7.40 2.67
C LEU A 126 -2.62 -7.88 1.25
N ALA A 127 -3.61 -7.85 0.36
CA ALA A 127 -3.43 -8.20 -1.04
C ALA A 127 -2.42 -7.27 -1.74
N CYS A 128 -2.47 -5.97 -1.44
CA CYS A 128 -1.52 -4.99 -1.97
C CYS A 128 -0.08 -5.25 -1.48
N TYR A 129 0.11 -5.45 -0.18
CA TYR A 129 1.45 -5.75 0.35
C TYR A 129 1.99 -7.10 -0.12
N ARG A 130 1.14 -8.12 -0.26
CA ARG A 130 1.54 -9.41 -0.83
C ARG A 130 2.08 -9.22 -2.25
N ARG A 131 1.40 -8.41 -3.08
CA ARG A 131 1.91 -8.08 -4.43
C ARG A 131 3.27 -7.36 -4.36
N ALA A 132 3.42 -6.38 -3.47
CA ALA A 132 4.69 -5.66 -3.29
C ALA A 132 5.84 -6.60 -2.85
N LEU A 133 5.55 -7.57 -1.98
CA LEU A 133 6.54 -8.56 -1.51
C LEU A 133 6.86 -9.64 -2.55
N LEU A 134 5.93 -9.96 -3.45
CA LEU A 134 6.20 -10.84 -4.59
C LEU A 134 7.11 -10.17 -5.63
N ASP A 135 6.95 -8.86 -5.83
CA ASP A 135 7.83 -8.06 -6.71
C ASP A 135 9.22 -7.85 -6.09
N ASN A 136 9.25 -7.42 -4.82
CA ASN A 136 10.48 -7.20 -4.08
C ASN A 136 10.40 -7.85 -2.68
N PRO A 137 10.86 -9.12 -2.54
CA PRO A 137 10.86 -9.82 -1.25
C PRO A 137 11.70 -9.16 -0.15
N ARG A 138 12.61 -8.25 -0.54
CA ARG A 138 13.46 -7.50 0.40
C ARG A 138 12.84 -6.18 0.85
N ASN A 139 11.66 -5.81 0.37
CA ASN A 139 10.95 -4.60 0.80
C ASN A 139 10.56 -4.71 2.29
N THR A 140 11.34 -4.04 3.15
CA THR A 140 11.16 -4.08 4.60
C THR A 140 9.86 -3.42 5.03
N ASP A 141 9.47 -2.33 4.39
CA ASP A 141 8.31 -1.54 4.77
C ASP A 141 7.02 -2.30 4.45
N ALA A 142 6.94 -2.92 3.27
CA ALA A 142 5.83 -3.79 2.91
C ALA A 142 5.70 -4.99 3.85
N ARG A 143 6.83 -5.57 4.31
CA ARG A 143 6.81 -6.68 5.27
C ARG A 143 6.25 -6.24 6.62
N ILE A 144 6.74 -5.12 7.16
CA ILE A 144 6.28 -4.56 8.44
C ILE A 144 4.79 -4.21 8.35
N ASN A 145 4.37 -3.49 7.31
CA ASN A 145 2.97 -3.09 7.16
C ASN A 145 2.05 -4.30 6.95
N TYR A 146 2.49 -5.32 6.21
CA TYR A 146 1.76 -6.58 6.06
C TYR A 146 1.49 -7.24 7.41
N GLU A 147 2.50 -7.35 8.28
CA GLU A 147 2.34 -8.02 9.58
C GLU A 147 1.45 -7.22 10.54
N ILE A 148 1.54 -5.89 10.54
CA ILE A 148 0.63 -5.03 11.31
C ILE A 148 -0.82 -5.31 10.92
N VAL A 149 -1.12 -5.28 9.62
CA VAL A 149 -2.48 -5.53 9.10
C VAL A 149 -2.90 -6.99 9.31
N LEU A 150 -1.98 -7.94 9.20
CA LEU A 150 -2.27 -9.37 9.40
C LEU A 150 -2.63 -9.67 10.85
N ARG A 151 -1.95 -9.05 11.82
CA ARG A 151 -2.30 -9.18 13.24
C ARG A 151 -3.68 -8.61 13.53
N ALA A 152 -4.00 -7.44 12.98
CA ALA A 152 -5.32 -6.85 13.10
C ALA A 152 -6.40 -7.74 12.47
N MET A 153 -6.14 -8.36 11.31
CA MET A 153 -7.07 -9.29 10.69
C MET A 153 -7.30 -10.54 11.56
N ARG A 154 -6.23 -11.09 12.15
CA ARG A 154 -6.29 -12.28 13.00
C ARG A 154 -7.01 -12.04 14.33
N SER A 155 -6.96 -10.83 14.88
CA SER A 155 -7.68 -10.54 16.13
C SER A 155 -9.20 -10.55 15.95
N LEU A 156 -9.71 -10.33 14.73
CA LEU A 156 -11.14 -10.46 14.39
C LEU A 156 -11.64 -11.91 14.37
N SER A 157 -10.74 -12.87 14.21
CA SER A 157 -11.04 -14.30 14.15
C SER A 157 -9.83 -15.07 14.66
N PRO A 158 -9.60 -15.08 15.98
CA PRO A 158 -8.46 -15.79 16.54
C PRO A 158 -8.54 -17.26 16.11
N PRO A 159 -7.41 -17.88 15.72
CA PRO A 159 -7.42 -19.30 15.43
C PRO A 159 -7.97 -20.05 16.65
N PRO A 160 -8.71 -21.16 16.44
CA PRO A 160 -9.10 -22.01 17.55
C PRO A 160 -7.84 -22.34 18.38
N PRO A 161 -7.96 -22.41 19.71
CA PRO A 161 -6.82 -22.72 20.57
C PRO A 161 -6.12 -23.97 20.03
N SER A 162 -4.78 -23.95 20.00
CA SER A 162 -4.00 -25.10 19.59
C SER A 162 -4.52 -26.34 20.33
N PRO A 163 -4.74 -27.48 19.65
CA PRO A 163 -5.06 -28.71 20.34
C PRO A 163 -4.01 -28.91 21.44
N ALA A 164 -4.48 -29.26 22.64
CA ALA A 164 -3.58 -29.56 23.76
C ALA A 164 -2.49 -30.51 23.27
N PRO A 165 -1.22 -30.31 23.69
CA PRO A 165 -0.13 -31.18 23.24
C PRO A 165 -0.56 -32.63 23.45
N ALA A 166 -0.60 -33.38 22.34
CA ALA A 166 -0.91 -34.79 22.40
C ALA A 166 0.03 -35.43 23.43
N PRO A 167 -0.46 -36.33 24.30
CA PRO A 167 0.41 -37.07 25.20
C PRO A 167 1.53 -37.66 24.34
N THR A 168 2.78 -37.42 24.72
CA THR A 168 3.96 -37.93 24.01
C THR A 168 3.97 -39.46 24.10
N GLY A 169 3.22 -40.11 23.20
CA GLY A 169 3.26 -41.53 22.95
C GLY A 169 4.31 -41.80 21.87
N GLY A 170 5.43 -42.39 22.28
CA GLY A 170 6.47 -42.83 21.36
C GLY A 170 5.93 -43.85 20.37
N GLY A 171 6.08 -43.58 19.07
CA GLY A 171 5.70 -44.49 18.00
C GLY A 171 6.48 -44.18 16.74
N SER A 172 7.56 -44.93 16.52
CA SER A 172 8.35 -44.96 15.29
C SER A 172 7.50 -45.51 14.14
N GLY A 173 7.50 -44.84 12.98
CA GLY A 173 6.78 -45.30 11.80
C GLY A 173 7.24 -44.59 10.53
N ASN A 174 8.10 -45.29 9.78
CA ASN A 174 8.69 -44.88 8.52
C ASN A 174 7.68 -45.02 7.36
N SER A 175 7.65 -44.08 6.39
CA SER A 175 7.28 -44.41 5.00
C SER A 175 7.67 -43.30 4.02
N ALA A 176 8.29 -43.73 2.93
CA ALA A 176 8.80 -42.92 1.83
C ALA A 176 7.84 -42.95 0.63
N GLY A 177 7.82 -41.87 -0.19
CA GLY A 177 7.52 -41.99 -1.62
C GLY A 177 6.82 -40.81 -2.33
N ARG A 178 7.62 -40.12 -3.18
CA ARG A 178 7.33 -39.50 -4.51
C ARG A 178 6.98 -38.00 -4.69
N SER A 179 7.93 -37.35 -5.40
CA SER A 179 7.97 -36.20 -6.36
C SER A 179 6.64 -35.67 -6.97
N ASN A 180 6.45 -34.42 -7.44
CA ASN A 180 7.34 -33.43 -8.08
C ASN A 180 6.68 -32.02 -8.13
N SER A 181 7.49 -30.96 -8.31
CA SER A 181 7.19 -29.58 -8.73
C SER A 181 6.34 -28.66 -7.82
N GLY A 182 6.98 -27.58 -7.38
CA GLY A 182 6.47 -26.64 -6.37
C GLY A 182 7.30 -26.80 -5.11
N VAL A 183 7.73 -25.69 -4.50
CA VAL A 183 8.38 -25.71 -3.18
C VAL A 183 7.52 -26.60 -2.27
N SER A 184 8.05 -27.73 -1.78
CA SER A 184 7.27 -28.70 -0.98
C SER A 184 6.57 -27.95 0.15
N THR A 185 5.34 -28.34 0.47
CA THR A 185 4.52 -27.68 1.49
C THR A 185 5.27 -27.54 2.82
N GLU A 186 6.14 -28.50 3.15
CA GLU A 186 7.05 -28.47 4.29
C GLU A 186 8.12 -27.37 4.15
N VAL A 187 8.73 -27.22 2.98
CA VAL A 187 9.71 -26.16 2.71
C VAL A 187 9.05 -24.78 2.70
N ALA A 188 7.84 -24.66 2.14
CA ALA A 188 7.06 -23.43 2.17
C ALA A 188 6.68 -23.05 3.62
N ASN A 189 6.22 -24.03 4.41
CA ASN A 189 5.91 -23.84 5.83
C ASN A 189 7.17 -23.52 6.65
N MET A 190 8.31 -24.13 6.33
CA MET A 190 9.59 -23.85 6.97
C MET A 190 10.06 -22.42 6.67
N ILE A 191 9.97 -21.97 5.42
CA ILE A 191 10.30 -20.59 5.02
C ILE A 191 9.37 -19.60 5.71
N LEU A 192 8.06 -19.88 5.76
CA LEU A 192 7.08 -19.04 6.46
C LEU A 192 7.33 -18.99 7.96
N ASN A 193 7.68 -20.12 8.59
CA ASN A 193 7.99 -20.19 10.01
C ASN A 193 9.29 -19.47 10.35
N ASN A 194 10.32 -19.61 9.51
CA ASN A 194 11.58 -18.90 9.66
C ASN A 194 11.40 -17.39 9.47
N ALA A 195 10.60 -16.97 8.48
CA ALA A 195 10.24 -15.57 8.29
C ALA A 195 9.52 -14.99 9.52
N ARG A 196 8.58 -15.74 10.09
CA ARG A 196 7.80 -15.36 11.29
C ARG A 196 8.66 -15.28 12.56
N GLN A 197 9.64 -16.17 12.70
CA GLN A 197 10.60 -16.13 13.81
C GLN A 197 11.56 -14.95 13.69
N GLU A 198 12.10 -14.70 12.50
CA GLU A 198 13.00 -13.58 12.24
C GLU A 198 12.27 -12.24 12.42
N GLU A 199 11.03 -12.17 11.97
CA GLU A 199 10.10 -11.07 12.23
C GLU A 199 9.81 -10.86 13.72
N SER A 200 9.60 -11.93 14.48
CA SER A 200 9.42 -11.85 15.94
C SER A 200 10.67 -11.30 16.64
N ARG A 201 11.87 -11.71 16.20
CA ARG A 201 13.14 -11.19 16.71
C ARG A 201 13.33 -9.71 16.40
N GLN A 202 12.98 -9.27 15.20
CA GLN A 202 13.08 -7.85 14.81
C GLN A 202 12.05 -7.00 15.57
N MET A 203 10.81 -7.49 15.73
CA MET A 203 9.80 -6.80 16.54
C MET A 203 10.25 -6.65 17.99
N GLN A 204 10.89 -7.67 18.57
CA GLN A 204 11.40 -7.60 19.94
C GLN A 204 12.59 -6.64 20.09
N LYS A 205 13.36 -6.43 19.00
CA LYS A 205 14.48 -5.49 18.92
C LYS A 205 14.04 -4.03 18.79
N TYR A 206 12.97 -3.75 18.05
CA TYR A 206 12.52 -2.39 17.72
C TYR A 206 11.24 -1.95 18.44
N PHE A 207 10.45 -2.88 18.97
CA PHE A 207 9.20 -2.60 19.67
C PHE A 207 9.28 -3.16 21.10
N LYS A 208 9.61 -2.29 22.06
CA LYS A 208 9.45 -2.63 23.49
C LYS A 208 7.96 -2.53 23.82
N PRO A 209 7.30 -3.61 24.27
CA PRO A 209 5.92 -3.50 24.72
C PRO A 209 5.84 -2.49 25.87
N VAL A 210 4.89 -1.56 25.79
CA VAL A 210 4.53 -0.74 26.95
C VAL A 210 4.15 -1.71 28.05
N GLN A 211 4.91 -1.72 29.15
CA GLN A 211 4.58 -2.60 30.27
C GLN A 211 3.17 -2.25 30.73
N PRO A 212 2.30 -3.25 30.97
CA PRO A 212 0.98 -2.98 31.50
C PRO A 212 1.15 -2.22 32.83
N ARG A 213 0.48 -1.06 32.95
CA ARG A 213 0.41 -0.35 34.23
C ARG A 213 -0.11 -1.34 35.26
N LYS A 214 0.61 -1.49 36.37
CA LYS A 214 0.15 -2.26 37.52
C LYS A 214 -1.19 -1.62 37.95
N SER A 215 -2.25 -2.41 37.91
CA SER A 215 -3.53 -2.05 38.52
C SER A 215 -3.29 -1.91 40.02
N GLY A 216 -3.29 -0.67 40.53
CA GLY A 216 -3.12 -0.43 41.97
C GLY A 216 -2.60 0.93 42.41
N GLU A 217 -2.54 1.94 41.55
CA GLU A 217 -2.28 3.32 41.99
C GLU A 217 -3.51 4.18 41.69
N GLU A 218 -4.38 4.30 42.69
CA GLU A 218 -5.32 5.43 42.81
C GLU A 218 -4.50 6.72 42.83
N GLN A 219 -4.84 7.68 41.96
CA GLN A 219 -4.42 9.07 42.13
C GLN A 219 -5.65 9.92 42.45
N PRO A 220 -5.52 10.94 43.32
CA PRO A 220 -6.66 11.67 43.84
C PRO A 220 -7.23 12.61 42.78
N ASP A 221 -8.56 12.76 42.79
CA ASP A 221 -9.26 13.82 42.07
C ASP A 221 -8.77 15.19 42.57
N TRP A 222 -8.00 15.86 41.73
CA TRP A 222 -8.00 17.31 41.56
C TRP A 222 -7.53 17.66 40.14
#